data_AF-A0A4Q1R9E0-F1
#
_entry.id   AF-A0A4Q1R9E0-F1
#
_cell.length_a   1.000
_cell.length_b   1.000
_cell.length_c   1.000
_cell.angle_alpha   90.00
_cell.angle_beta   90.00
_cell.angle_gamma   90.00
#
_symmetry.space_group_name_H-M   'P 1'
#
loop_
_entity.id
_entity.type
_entity.pdbx_description
1 polymer ?
#
loop_
_entity_poly.entity_id
_entity_poly.type
_entity_poly.pdbx_seq_one_letter_code
_entity_poly.pdbx_strand_id
1 'polypeptide(L)' 'MVSPRQPEVGDEVEYAPGRRAVVTDIRRGNYYLRTWGNQEWPVQDSDQLTVKRTRAERIAAGDL' A
#
# COMPACT_ATOMS: atom_id res chain seq x y z
N MET A 1 -21.37 -1.89 4.81
CA MET A 1 -20.35 -2.77 4.21
C MET A 1 -19.28 -1.86 3.64
N VAL A 2 -18.10 -1.77 4.25
CA VAL A 2 -16.99 -1.02 3.66
C VAL A 2 -16.42 -1.93 2.58
N SER A 3 -16.76 -1.67 1.32
CA SER A 3 -16.07 -2.34 0.21
C SER A 3 -14.57 -2.06 0.39
N PRO A 4 -13.70 -3.08 0.37
CA PRO A 4 -12.27 -2.83 0.45
C PRO A 4 -11.91 -1.92 -0.73
N ARG A 5 -11.52 -0.68 -0.42
CA ARG A 5 -11.02 0.26 -1.42
C ARG A 5 -9.79 -0.37 -2.03
N GLN A 6 -9.74 -0.42 -3.36
CA GLN A 6 -8.52 -0.79 -4.06
C GLN A 6 -7.41 0.19 -3.68
N PRO A 7 -6.24 -0.29 -3.26
CA PRO A 7 -5.13 0.59 -2.91
C PRO A 7 -4.72 1.49 -4.07
N GLU A 8 -4.23 2.68 -3.76
CA GLU A 8 -3.67 3.60 -4.75
C GLU A 8 -2.22 3.95 -4.44
N VAL A 9 -1.51 4.46 -5.43
CA VAL A 9 -0.12 4.89 -5.26
C VAL A 9 -0.02 5.96 -4.16
N GLY A 10 0.83 5.68 -3.18
CA GLY A 10 1.06 6.49 -1.99
C GLY A 10 0.31 6.00 -0.74
N ASP A 11 -0.67 5.11 -0.89
CA ASP A 11 -1.38 4.50 0.24
C ASP A 11 -0.46 3.56 1.02
N GLU A 12 -0.64 3.53 2.33
CA GLU A 12 -0.10 2.48 3.18
C GLU A 12 -1.10 1.33 3.27
N VAL A 13 -0.62 0.14 2.92
CA VAL A 13 -1.38 -1.10 2.94
C VAL A 13 -0.76 -2.09 3.92
N GLU A 14 -1.59 -2.92 4.53
CA GLU A 14 -1.16 -4.13 5.20
C GLU A 14 -1.17 -5.27 4.18
N TYR A 15 0.00 -5.89 3.95
CA TYR A 15 0.19 -6.96 2.96
C TYR A 15 0.37 -8.34 3.60
N ALA A 16 0.59 -8.38 4.92
CA ALA A 16 0.57 -9.57 5.76
C ALA A 16 0.23 -9.13 7.19
N PRO A 17 -0.25 -10.02 8.06
CA PRO A 17 -0.65 -9.66 9.42
C PRO A 17 0.44 -8.86 10.16
N GLY A 18 0.13 -7.61 10.50
CA GLY A 18 1.06 -6.70 11.19
C GLY A 18 2.18 -6.12 10.33
N ARG A 19 2.25 -6.43 9.03
CA ARG A 19 3.26 -5.91 8.11
C ARG A 19 2.65 -4.90 7.15
N ARG A 20 3.16 -3.68 7.20
CA ARG A 20 2.70 -2.56 6.38
C ARG A 20 3.76 -2.13 5.39
N ALA A 21 3.32 -1.64 4.24
CA ALA A 21 4.16 -1.08 3.22
C ALA A 21 3.39 0.01 2.46
N VAL A 22 4.12 0.84 1.74
CA VAL A 22 3.54 1.89 0.88
C VAL A 22 3.44 1.36 -0.54
N VAL A 23 2.29 1.57 -1.19
CA VAL A 23 2.13 1.35 -2.63
C VAL A 23 2.92 2.41 -3.38
N THR A 24 3.94 2.00 -4.12
CA THR A 24 4.79 2.92 -4.89
C THR A 24 4.40 2.97 -6.36
N ASP A 25 3.86 1.89 -6.90
CA ASP A 25 3.49 1.81 -8.31
C ASP A 25 2.43 0.71 -8.54
N ILE A 26 1.68 0.82 -9.65
CA ILE A 26 0.68 -0.18 -10.07
C ILE A 26 0.85 -0.43 -11.57
N ARG A 27 1.36 -1.61 -11.94
CA ARG A 27 1.65 -1.97 -13.35
C ARG A 27 0.75 -3.09 -13.81
N ARG A 28 -0.20 -2.79 -14.70
CA ARG A 28 -1.15 -3.77 -15.26
C ARG A 28 -1.87 -4.59 -14.16
N GLY A 29 -2.24 -3.94 -13.06
CA GLY A 29 -2.88 -4.57 -11.90
C GLY A 29 -1.91 -5.20 -10.89
N ASN A 30 -0.61 -5.26 -11.16
CA ASN A 30 0.39 -5.68 -10.18
C ASN A 30 0.81 -4.50 -9.32
N TYR A 31 0.63 -4.63 -8.02
CA TYR A 31 1.02 -3.61 -7.05
C TYR A 31 2.49 -3.76 -6.70
N TYR A 32 3.18 -2.64 -6.59
CA TYR A 32 4.54 -2.56 -6.11
C TYR A 32 4.56 -1.87 -4.76
N LEU A 33 5.21 -2.51 -3.80
CA LEU A 33 5.29 -2.04 -2.42
C LEU A 33 6.72 -1.70 -2.04
N ARG A 34 6.85 -0.77 -1.10
CA ARG A 34 8.11 -0.43 -0.47
C ARG A 34 7.93 -0.24 1.03
N THR A 35 8.89 -0.74 1.80
CA THR A 35 9.09 -0.37 3.21
C THR A 35 10.38 0.42 3.36
N TRP A 36 10.48 1.18 4.45
CA TRP A 36 11.72 1.88 4.77
C TRP A 36 12.89 0.90 4.87
N GLY A 37 14.01 1.23 4.20
CA GLY A 37 15.20 0.39 4.18
C GLY A 37 15.16 -0.82 3.25
N ASN A 38 14.05 -1.09 2.55
CA ASN A 38 13.95 -2.18 1.58
C ASN A 38 13.74 -1.64 0.16
N GLN A 39 14.18 -2.42 -0.82
CA GLN A 39 13.90 -2.15 -2.24
C GLN A 39 12.39 -2.30 -2.49
N GLU A 40 11.89 -1.68 -3.56
CA GLU A 40 10.55 -1.97 -4.08
C GLU A 40 10.43 -3.44 -4.53
N TRP A 41 9.28 -4.08 -4.24
CA TRP A 41 8.96 -5.43 -4.71
C TRP A 41 7.52 -5.55 -5.24
N PRO A 42 7.27 -6.43 -6.23
CA PRO A 42 5.92 -6.73 -6.68
C PRO A 42 5.15 -7.60 -5.68
N VAL A 43 3.85 -7.38 -5.57
CA VAL A 43 2.92 -8.18 -4.76
C VAL A 43 2.39 -9.36 -5.58
N GLN A 44 2.43 -10.55 -5.00
CA GLN A 44 1.91 -11.77 -5.63
C GLN A 44 0.37 -11.81 -5.57
N ASP A 45 -0.22 -11.50 -4.41
CA ASP A 45 -1.67 -11.52 -4.20
C ASP A 45 -2.19 -10.13 -3.84
N SER A 46 -2.62 -9.37 -4.85
CA SER A 46 -3.10 -7.99 -4.67
C SER A 46 -4.44 -7.89 -3.91
N ASP A 47 -5.28 -8.92 -3.99
CA ASP A 47 -6.54 -9.01 -3.24
C ASP A 47 -6.36 -9.06 -1.72
N GLN A 48 -5.16 -9.40 -1.22
CA GLN A 48 -4.87 -9.42 0.21
C GLN A 48 -4.46 -8.04 0.76
N LEU A 49 -4.27 -7.04 -0.11
CA LEU A 49 -3.87 -5.70 0.30
C LEU A 49 -5.02 -4.96 0.94
N THR A 50 -4.87 -4.63 2.23
CA THR A 50 -5.84 -3.81 2.95
C THR A 50 -5.27 -2.42 3.18
N VAL A 51 -5.92 -1.38 2.65
CA VAL A 51 -5.54 0.01 2.91
C VAL A 51 -5.73 0.30 4.41
N LYS A 52 -4.64 0.73 5.07
CA LYS A 52 -4.66 1.17 6.47
C LYS A 52 -4.64 2.69 6.59
N ARG A 53 -3.89 3.36 5.71
CA ARG A 53 -3.88 4.81 5.59
C ARG A 53 -3.80 5.20 4.13
N THR A 54 -4.61 6.17 3.75
CA THR A 54 -4.54 6.78 2.42
C THR A 54 -3.33 7.70 2.30
N ARG A 55 -2.92 8.00 1.07
CA ARG A 55 -1.90 9.02 0.78
C ARG A 55 -2.24 10.36 1.44
N ALA A 56 -3.51 10.77 1.42
CA ALA A 56 -3.94 12.03 2.03
C ALA A 56 -3.72 12.04 3.55
N GLU A 57 -4.03 10.93 4.24
CA GLU A 57 -3.78 10.80 5.67
C GLU A 57 -2.28 10.81 5.99
N ARG A 58 -1.44 10.21 5.14
CA ARG A 58 0.03 10.24 5.29
C ARG A 58 0.60 11.64 5.09
N ILE A 59 0.10 12.40 4.11
CA ILE A 59 0.46 13.81 3.92
C ILE A 59 0.06 14.63 5.14
N ALA A 60 -1.17 14.44 5.63
CA ALA A 60 -1.66 15.14 6.83
C ALA A 60 -0.85 14.80 8.09
N ALA A 61 -0.29 13.59 8.17
CA ALA A 61 0.61 13.17 9.24
C ALA A 61 2.07 13.66 9.08
N GLY A 62 2.44 14.20 7.91
CA GLY A 62 3.80 14.67 7.62
C GLY A 62 4.78 13.56 7.22
N ASP A 63 4.28 12.42 6.74
CA ASP A 63 5.08 11.23 6.39
C ASP A 63 5.71 11.28 4.97
N LEU A 64 5.56 12.40 4.24
CA LEU A 64 5.92 12.55 2.83
C LEU A 64 6.84 13.76 2.58
#